data_AF-A7XZM4-F1
#
_entry.id   AF-A7XZM4-F1
#
_cell.length_a   1.000
_cell.length_b   1.000
_cell.length_c   1.000
_cell.angle_alpha   90.00
_cell.angle_beta   90.00
_cell.angle_gamma   90.00
#
_symmetry.space_group_name_H-M   'P 1'
#
loop_
_entity.id
_entity.type
_entity.pdbx_description
1 polymer ?
#
loop_
_entity_poly.entity_id
_entity_poly.type
_entity_poly.pdbx_seq_one_letter_code
_entity_poly.pdbx_strand_id
1 'polypeptide(L)' 'TATKLISKATGREIIARDASRFHHFTDGI' A
#
# COMPACT_ATOMS: atom_id res chain seq x y z
N THR A 1 5.99 -5.77 4.12
CA THR A 1 6.55 -5.63 2.76
C THR A 1 6.90 -4.18 2.49
N ALA A 2 7.87 -3.90 1.60
CA ALA A 2 8.34 -2.55 1.29
C ALA A 2 7.21 -1.54 1.01
N THR A 3 6.16 -1.93 0.28
CA THR A 3 5.00 -1.07 -0.04
C THR A 3 4.31 -0.48 1.19
N LYS A 4 4.18 -1.27 2.27
CA LYS A 4 3.63 -0.80 3.54
C LYS A 4 4.52 0.27 4.18
N LEU A 5 5.83 0.03 4.21
CA LEU A 5 6.79 1.01 4.74
C LEU A 5 6.79 2.30 3.91
N ILE A 6 6.66 2.21 2.60
CA ILE A 6 6.56 3.38 1.71
C ILE A 6 5.27 4.15 1.97
N SER A 7 4.12 3.47 2.11
CA SER A 7 2.85 4.11 2.48
C SER A 7 2.99 4.89 3.80
N LYS A 8 3.55 4.26 4.83
CA LYS A 8 3.79 4.90 6.14
C LYS A 8 4.78 6.07 6.08
N ALA A 9 5.89 5.90 5.36
CA ALA A 9 6.94 6.93 5.26
C ALA A 9 6.48 8.16 4.47
N THR A 10 5.63 7.96 3.47
CA THR A 10 5.15 9.04 2.60
C THR A 10 3.83 9.65 3.05
N GLY A 11 3.14 9.04 4.02
CA GLY A 11 1.82 9.46 4.49
C GLY A 11 0.76 9.40 3.40
N ARG A 12 0.90 8.48 2.44
CA ARG A 12 0.04 8.36 1.27
C ARG A 12 -0.57 6.96 1.20
N GLU A 13 -1.83 6.91 0.78
CA GLU A 13 -2.46 5.65 0.39
C GLU A 13 -1.78 5.11 -0.88
N ILE A 14 -1.48 3.81 -0.87
CA ILE A 14 -1.01 3.09 -2.05
C ILE A 14 -2.05 2.03 -2.41
N ILE A 15 -2.60 2.12 -3.62
CA ILE A 15 -3.51 1.12 -4.17
C ILE A 15 -2.73 0.27 -5.17
N ALA A 16 -2.54 -1.01 -4.86
CA ALA A 16 -1.89 -1.97 -5.74
C ALA A 16 -2.92 -2.98 -6.27
N ARG A 17 -2.78 -3.41 -7.52
CA ARG A 17 -3.67 -4.41 -8.12
C ARG A 17 -2.88 -5.63 -8.54
N ASP A 18 -3.39 -6.81 -8.21
CA ASP A 18 -2.96 -8.08 -8.80
C ASP A 18 -4.04 -8.62 -9.76
N ALA A 19 -3.84 -9.83 -10.29
CA ALA A 19 -4.69 -10.40 -11.33
C ALA A 19 -6.20 -10.42 -11.00
N SER A 20 -6.58 -10.49 -9.72
CA SER A 20 -7.99 -10.63 -9.31
C SER A 20 -8.45 -9.67 -8.23
N ARG A 21 -7.54 -8.93 -7.57
CA ARG A 21 -7.92 -8.04 -6.45
C ARG A 21 -7.11 -6.75 -6.39
N PHE A 22 -7.71 -5.76 -5.74
CA PHE A 22 -7.03 -4.56 -5.27
C PHE A 22 -6.60 -4.74 -3.82
N HIS A 23 -5.45 -4.16 -3.50
CA HIS A 23 -4.87 -4.06 -2.17
C HIS A 23 -4.71 -2.59 -1.84
N HIS A 24 -5.25 -2.19 -0.71
CA HIS A 24 -5.12 -0.84 -0.20
C HIS A 24 -4.14 -0.88 0.95
N PHE A 25 -3.09 -0.07 0.85
CA PHE A 25 -2.11 0.11 1.91
C PHE A 25 -2.20 1.55 2.42
N THR A 26 -2.56 1.69 3.69
CA THR A 26 -2.67 2.96 4.41
C THR A 26 -1.88 2.85 5.70
N ASP A 27 -1.10 3.88 6.03
CA ASP A 27 -0.26 3.95 7.25
C ASP A 27 0.67 2.75 7.49
N GLY A 28 0.96 1.99 6.43
CA GLY A 28 1.76 0.78 6.47
C GLY A 28 1.06 -0.49 6.96
N ILE A 29 -0.26 -0.56 6.83
CA ILE A 29 -1.06 -1.79 6.96
C ILE A 29 -1.31 -2.42 5.60
#